data_AF-A0A0V0RA56-F1
#
_entry.id   AF-A0A0V0RA56-F1
#
_cell.length_a   1.000
_cell.length_b   1.000
_cell.length_c   1.000
_cell.angle_alpha   90.00
_cell.angle_beta   90.00
_cell.angle_gamma   90.00
#
_symmetry.space_group_name_H-M   'P 1'
#
loop_
_entity.id
_entity.type
_entity.pdbx_description
1 polymer ?
#
loop_
_entity_poly.entity_id
_entity_poly.type
_entity_poly.pdbx_seq_one_letter_code
_entity_poly.pdbx_strand_id
1 'polypeptide(L)' 'MSSPDKSVMIIVDGWLYFQSKALDVAQIYCLRERLSAAILFKVTHAKEVLPPDLGESIYAIACVLSYDGQSGIPLQ' A
#
# COMPACT_ATOMS: atom_id res chain seq x y z
N MET A 1 -17.84 -6.08 -12.88
CA MET A 1 -17.02 -5.68 -11.71
C MET A 1 -17.33 -6.65 -10.58
N SER A 2 -16.34 -7.32 -10.00
CA SER A 2 -16.52 -8.10 -8.77
C SER A 2 -16.87 -7.17 -7.60
N SER A 3 -17.66 -7.66 -6.63
CA SER A 3 -18.06 -6.86 -5.47
C SER A 3 -16.83 -6.36 -4.69
N PRO A 4 -16.75 -5.08 -4.31
CA PRO A 4 -15.61 -4.51 -3.58
C PRO A 4 -15.41 -5.16 -2.20
N ASP A 5 -16.51 -5.61 -1.58
CA ASP A 5 -16.50 -6.30 -0.29
C ASP A 5 -16.23 -7.80 -0.39
N LYS A 6 -16.03 -8.34 -1.60
CA LYS A 6 -15.70 -9.75 -1.78
C LYS A 6 -14.37 -10.03 -1.08
N SER A 7 -14.38 -11.02 -0.18
CA SER A 7 -13.15 -11.50 0.42
C SER A 7 -12.29 -12.25 -0.61
N VAL A 8 -11.01 -11.92 -0.64
CA VAL A 8 -10.00 -12.47 -1.55
C VAL A 8 -8.74 -12.85 -0.76
N MET A 9 -8.02 -13.86 -1.26
CA MET A 9 -6.72 -14.29 -0.72
C MET A 9 -5.61 -13.53 -1.43
N ILE A 10 -4.75 -12.86 -0.67
CA ILE A 10 -3.51 -12.25 -1.12
C ILE A 10 -2.38 -13.24 -0.85
N ILE A 11 -1.52 -13.45 -1.84
CA ILE A 11 -0.30 -14.25 -1.69
C ILE A 11 0.90 -13.32 -1.87
N VAL A 12 1.70 -13.15 -0.82
CA VAL A 12 2.94 -12.36 -0.83
C VAL A 12 4.13 -13.32 -0.87
N ASP A 13 5.06 -13.05 -1.77
CA ASP A 13 6.30 -13.83 -1.97
C ASP A 13 6.09 -15.34 -2.29
N GLY A 14 4.86 -15.74 -2.62
CA GLY A 14 4.50 -17.12 -2.92
C GLY A 14 4.25 -18.01 -1.70
N TRP A 15 4.43 -17.51 -0.47
CA TRP A 15 4.30 -18.32 0.75
C TRP A 15 3.54 -17.64 1.91
N LEU A 16 3.32 -16.34 1.86
CA LEU A 16 2.54 -15.62 2.88
C LEU A 16 1.11 -15.40 2.37
N TYR A 17 0.12 -15.83 3.15
CA TYR A 17 -1.29 -15.81 2.78
C TYR A 17 -2.07 -14.88 3.70
N PHE A 18 -2.81 -13.92 3.13
CA PHE A 18 -3.64 -12.97 3.89
C PHE A 18 -5.04 -12.87 3.28
N GLN A 19 -6.05 -12.76 4.12
CA GLN A 19 -7.42 -12.55 3.68
C GLN A 19 -7.79 -11.07 3.78
N SER A 20 -8.32 -10.48 2.71
CA SER A 20 -8.69 -9.06 2.67
C SER A 20 -9.86 -8.82 1.71
N LYS A 21 -10.37 -7.58 1.63
CA LYS A 21 -11.41 -7.21 0.66
C LYS A 21 -10.79 -6.96 -0.71
N ALA A 22 -11.56 -7.23 -1.77
CA ALA A 22 -11.12 -6.96 -3.14
C ALA A 22 -10.75 -5.49 -3.37
N LEU A 23 -11.44 -4.56 -2.71
CA LEU A 23 -11.11 -3.14 -2.76
C LEU A 23 -9.74 -2.83 -2.16
N ASP A 24 -9.46 -3.36 -0.96
CA ASP A 24 -8.19 -3.14 -0.26
C ASP A 24 -7.02 -3.66 -1.10
N VAL A 25 -7.17 -4.83 -1.73
CA VAL A 25 -6.17 -5.40 -2.64
C VAL A 25 -5.92 -4.52 -3.84
N ALA A 26 -6.98 -4.00 -4.47
CA ALA A 26 -6.84 -3.09 -5.61
C ALA A 26 -6.13 -1.78 -5.21
N GLN A 27 -6.41 -1.25 -4.02
CA GLN A 27 -5.74 -0.06 -3.50
C GLN A 27 -4.26 -0.33 -3.21
N ILE A 28 -3.92 -1.45 -2.56
CA ILE A 28 -2.52 -1.84 -2.28
C ILE A 28 -1.74 -2.01 -3.60
N TYR A 29 -2.34 -2.65 -4.60
CA TYR A 29 -1.72 -2.80 -5.92
C TYR A 29 -1.43 -1.42 -6.56
N CYS A 30 -2.41 -0.52 -6.52
CA CYS A 30 -2.26 0.84 -7.04
C CYS A 30 -1.15 1.62 -6.29
N LEU A 31 -1.08 1.51 -4.96
CA LEU A 31 -0.04 2.13 -4.14
C LEU A 31 1.35 1.56 -4.46
N ARG A 32 1.47 0.25 -4.73
CA ARG A 32 2.74 -0.39 -5.12
C ARG A 32 3.28 0.16 -6.44
N GLU A 33 2.41 0.34 -7.44
CA GLU A 33 2.81 0.96 -8.72
C GLU A 33 3.27 2.40 -8.51
N ARG A 34 2.53 3.17 -7.69
CA ARG A 34 2.91 4.56 -7.36
C ARG A 34 4.20 4.67 -6.55
N LEU A 35 4.48 3.71 -5.66
CA LEU A 35 5.75 3.64 -4.95
C LEU A 35 6.92 3.43 -5.92
N SER A 36 6.76 2.53 -6.89
CA SER A 36 7.77 2.30 -7.93
C SER A 36 8.03 3.57 -8.74
N ALA A 37 6.98 4.29 -9.14
CA ALA A 37 7.09 5.58 -9.83
C ALA A 37 7.78 6.65 -8.97
N ALA A 38 7.44 6.75 -7.67
CA ALA A 38 8.07 7.69 -6.75
C ALA A 38 9.56 7.39 -6.54
N ILE A 39 9.94 6.11 -6.44
CA ILE A 39 11.34 5.69 -6.35
C ILE A 39 12.08 6.07 -7.64
N LEU A 40 11.52 5.75 -8.81
CA LEU A 40 12.13 6.11 -10.09
C LEU A 40 12.32 7.63 -10.23
N PHE A 41 11.30 8.40 -9.84
CA PHE A 41 11.40 9.86 -9.80
C PHE A 41 12.55 10.32 -8.91
N LYS A 42 12.65 9.79 -7.68
CA LYS A 42 13.72 10.16 -6.73
C LYS A 42 15.11 9.69 -7.16
N VAL A 43 15.22 8.57 -7.86
CA VAL A 43 16.49 8.11 -8.46
C VAL A 43 16.94 9.07 -9.56
N THR A 44 15.99 9.57 -10.36
CA THR A 44 16.26 10.46 -11.50
C THR A 44 16.44 11.92 -11.08
N HIS A 45 15.68 12.37 -10.07
CA HIS A 45 15.54 13.75 -9.62
C HIS A 45 15.68 13.85 -8.08
N ALA A 46 16.82 13.40 -7.53
CA ALA A 46 16.99 13.20 -6.09
C ALA A 46 16.66 14.41 -5.20
N LYS A 47 16.96 15.62 -5.68
CA LYS A 47 16.73 16.87 -4.93
C LYS A 47 15.35 17.49 -5.16
N GLU A 48 14.62 17.05 -6.17
CA GLU A 48 13.31 17.60 -6.50
C GLU A 48 12.24 17.04 -5.56
N VAL A 49 11.23 17.86 -5.28
CA VAL A 49 10.06 17.42 -4.52
C VAL A 49 9.23 16.48 -5.39
N LEU A 50 8.63 15.46 -4.78
CA LEU A 50 7.74 14.56 -5.52
C LEU A 50 6.55 15.37 -6.09
N PRO A 51 6.08 15.03 -7.30
CA PRO A 51 4.78 15.46 -7.78
C PRO A 51 3.69 15.21 -6.72
N PRO A 52 2.69 16.12 -6.58
CA PRO A 52 1.69 16.02 -5.54
C PRO A 52 0.98 14.67 -5.45
N ASP A 53 0.63 14.07 -6.59
CA ASP A 53 -0.03 12.76 -6.67
C ASP A 53 0.82 11.63 -6.11
N LEU A 54 2.14 11.64 -6.37
CA LEU A 54 3.09 10.68 -5.79
C LEU A 54 3.33 10.96 -4.31
N GLY A 55 3.40 12.24 -3.91
CA GLY A 55 3.52 12.66 -2.52
C GLY A 55 2.37 12.14 -1.65
N GLU A 56 1.12 12.37 -2.08
CA GLU A 56 -0.09 11.87 -1.42
C GLU A 56 -0.10 10.34 -1.35
N SER A 57 0.41 9.67 -2.38
CA SER A 57 0.48 8.21 -2.42
C SER A 57 1.51 7.64 -1.44
N ILE A 58 2.66 8.31 -1.29
CA ILE A 58 3.65 7.96 -0.26
C ILE A 58 3.09 8.21 1.14
N TYR A 59 2.35 9.30 1.34
CA TYR A 59 1.67 9.56 2.61
C TYR A 59 0.62 8.48 2.92
N ALA A 60 -0.18 8.06 1.95
CA ALA A 60 -1.13 6.97 2.10
C ALA A 60 -0.43 5.65 2.47
N ILE A 61 0.71 5.33 1.85
CA ILE A 61 1.52 4.15 2.21
C ILE A 61 2.01 4.27 3.66
N ALA A 62 2.53 5.43 4.07
CA ALA A 62 2.96 5.65 5.45
C ALA A 62 1.82 5.45 6.46
N CYS A 63 0.60 5.89 6.11
CA CYS A 63 -0.59 5.65 6.91
C CYS A 63 -0.93 4.15 7.00
N VAL A 64 -0.90 3.40 5.90
CA VAL A 64 -1.18 1.95 5.91
C VAL A 64 -0.17 1.20 6.79
N LEU A 65 1.11 1.54 6.67
CA LEU A 65 2.18 0.88 7.44
C LEU A 65 2.19 1.27 8.93
N SER A 66 1.64 2.42 9.30
CA SER A 66 1.58 2.84 10.71
C SER A 66 0.47 2.14 11.50
N TYR A 67 -0.50 1.51 10.83
CA TYR A 67 -1.55 0.71 11.49
C TYR A 67 -1.00 -0.56 12.16
N ASP A 68 0.17 -1.05 11.77
CA ASP A 68 0.78 -2.28 12.32
C ASP A 68 1.27 -2.13 13.77
N GLY A 69 1.17 -0.93 14.35
CA GLY A 69 1.42 -0.68 15.78
C GLY A 69 0.28 -1.05 16.73
N GLN A 70 -0.89 -1.49 16.25
CA GLN A 70 -2.07 -1.77 17.09
C GLN A 70 -2.66 -3.18 16.98
N SER A 71 -2.22 -3.99 16.02
CA SER A 71 -2.69 -5.38 15.88
C SER A 71 -1.73 -6.30 16.65
N GLY A 72 -2.15 -6.74 17.84
CA GLY A 72 -1.38 -7.69 18.68
C GLY A 72 -1.05 -7.23 20.10
N ILE A 73 -1.35 -5.97 20.48
CA ILE A 73 -1.28 -5.54 21.88
C ILE A 73 -2.65 -5.83 22.52
N PRO A 74 -2.73 -6.70 23.56
CA PRO A 74 -3.97 -6.85 24.32
C PRO A 74 -4.38 -5.49 24.87
N LEU A 75 -5.61 -5.06 24.60
CA LEU A 75 -6.22 -3.95 25.33
C LEU A 75 -6.18 -4.31 26.82
N GLN A 76 -5.39 -3.55 27.58
CA GLN A 76 -5.29 -3.68 29.03
C GLN A 76 -6.43 -2.94 29.72
#